data_AF-A0A401GLY2-F1
#
_entry.id   AF-A0A401GLY2-F1
#
_cell.length_a   1.000
_cell.length_b   1.000
_cell.length_c   1.000
_cell.angle_alpha   90.00
_cell.angle_beta   90.00
_cell.angle_gamma   90.00
#
_symmetry.space_group_name_H-M   'P 1'
#
loop_
_entity.id
_entity.type
_entity.pdbx_description
1 polymer ?
#
loop_
_entity_poly.entity_id
_entity_poly.type
_entity_poly.pdbx_seq_one_letter_code
_entity_poly.pdbx_strand_id
1 'polypeptide(L)'
;MAKDIRHSSPTLPSKAPWSLWKVNTLLGRKVISVGWKAKQMAPFHPTCELILRLALPANILDGFRLYCGERSLATWVQNVSNIASVTKVAEKIRNELCSSRRVSQLRAMVPSARDVPLENIILFNRDALMLREFSSAIKHGDVGSVVNVLSYWMLEFHGSGSMPKYADALFHVLLSLKKMDPKLRRAFMMNWLVNLTGHDDGFKEVDLLQEHQNFWAKVIYTARGSNRSWEWLSMIAVSIFTLRDVIKRVQTSYKTPHNGKSHTSLDSHKEVSVLCEYLKEQSLQTFTPRRDQNDQAKAVRDLLLKGVAYANTAWAYTIFRKQSCKVSLKSPPGRGQHDIDAVASAIPMMMADDEKDDEGDMDVKYDLGAPSFKIAARSSLPGL
;
A
#
# COMPACT_ATOMS: atom_id res chain seq x y z
N MET A 1 -42.23 10.21 27.38
CA MET A 1 -41.13 10.22 28.38
C MET A 1 -39.82 10.08 27.64
N ALA A 2 -39.14 11.21 27.43
CA ALA A 2 -37.81 11.27 26.86
C ALA A 2 -36.80 10.64 27.83
N LYS A 3 -35.89 9.80 27.33
CA LYS A 3 -34.65 9.48 28.03
C LYS A 3 -33.49 10.04 27.20
N ASP A 4 -33.05 11.22 27.63
CA ASP A 4 -31.71 11.74 27.40
C ASP A 4 -30.69 10.64 27.72
N ILE A 5 -29.86 10.28 26.72
CA ILE A 5 -28.57 9.66 26.98
C ILE A 5 -27.53 10.60 26.37
N ARG A 6 -27.12 11.57 27.18
CA ARG A 6 -25.92 12.38 26.94
C ARG A 6 -24.80 11.84 27.83
N HIS A 7 -23.67 11.61 27.15
CA HIS A 7 -22.28 11.66 27.63
C HIS A 7 -21.65 10.39 28.21
N SER A 8 -20.91 9.70 27.33
CA SER A 8 -19.52 9.34 27.64
C SER A 8 -18.60 10.19 26.76
N SER A 9 -17.65 10.87 27.40
CA SER A 9 -16.73 11.83 26.80
C SER A 9 -15.87 11.20 25.68
N PRO A 10 -15.61 11.89 24.56
CA PRO A 10 -14.68 11.39 23.56
C PRO A 10 -13.29 11.38 24.17
N THR A 11 -12.62 10.22 24.11
CA THR A 11 -11.20 10.06 24.42
C THR A 11 -10.40 11.26 23.88
N LEU A 12 -9.66 11.94 24.77
CA LEU A 12 -8.88 13.18 24.54
C LEU A 12 -8.54 13.43 23.05
N PRO A 13 -8.83 14.62 22.49
CA PRO A 13 -8.46 14.94 21.12
C PRO A 13 -6.97 14.69 20.94
N SER A 14 -6.59 14.06 19.82
CA SER A 14 -5.19 13.91 19.46
C SER A 14 -4.52 15.26 19.60
N LYS A 15 -3.45 15.37 20.38
CA LYS A 15 -2.58 16.56 20.44
C LYS A 15 -1.85 16.83 19.11
N ALA A 16 -2.13 16.03 18.09
CA ALA A 16 -1.63 16.17 16.73
C ALA A 16 -2.84 16.30 15.79
N PRO A 17 -3.32 17.52 15.49
CA PRO A 17 -4.42 17.75 14.56
C PRO A 17 -4.18 17.12 13.16
N TRP A 18 -2.92 16.93 12.78
CA TRP A 18 -2.51 16.30 11.52
C TRP A 18 -2.43 14.76 11.55
N SER A 19 -2.74 14.11 12.67
CA SER A 19 -2.59 12.65 12.80
C SER A 19 -3.72 11.87 12.14
N LEU A 20 -3.42 10.68 11.60
CA LEU A 20 -4.45 9.73 11.13
C LEU A 20 -5.47 9.38 12.22
N TRP A 21 -5.06 9.39 13.49
CA TRP A 21 -5.97 9.18 14.62
C TRP A 21 -7.01 10.31 14.72
N LYS A 22 -6.59 11.57 14.52
CA LYS A 22 -7.51 12.71 14.46
C LYS A 22 -8.45 12.61 13.25
N VAL A 23 -7.91 12.29 12.07
CA VAL A 23 -8.70 12.07 10.84
C VAL A 23 -9.78 11.00 11.09
N ASN A 24 -9.40 9.86 11.65
CA ASN A 24 -10.32 8.77 11.95
C ASN A 24 -11.42 9.17 12.95
N THR A 25 -11.05 9.90 14.01
CA THR A 25 -12.01 10.42 15.01
C THR A 25 -12.96 11.46 14.42
N LEU A 26 -12.48 12.34 13.54
CA LEU A 26 -13.32 13.33 12.85
C LEU A 26 -14.42 12.69 12.00
N LEU A 27 -14.12 11.53 11.40
CA LEU A 27 -15.07 10.76 10.60
C LEU A 27 -15.99 9.87 11.44
N GLY A 28 -15.91 9.92 12.79
CA GLY A 28 -16.73 9.08 13.67
C GLY A 28 -16.44 7.57 13.54
N ARG A 29 -15.31 7.20 12.95
CA ARG A 29 -14.91 5.80 12.73
C ARG A 29 -14.41 5.18 14.04
N LYS A 30 -14.51 3.85 14.15
CA LYS A 30 -14.01 3.10 15.32
C LYS A 30 -12.54 3.43 15.58
N VAL A 31 -12.21 3.66 16.84
CA VAL A 31 -10.85 4.03 17.26
C VAL A 31 -9.88 2.93 16.83
N ILE A 32 -8.90 3.31 16.00
CA ILE A 32 -7.80 2.42 15.63
C ILE A 32 -6.79 2.44 16.77
N SER A 33 -6.62 1.30 17.45
CA SER A 33 -5.58 1.12 18.47
C SER A 33 -4.25 0.81 17.78
N VAL A 34 -3.22 1.62 18.02
CA VAL A 34 -1.88 1.43 17.43
C VAL A 34 -0.79 1.60 18.47
N GLY A 35 0.31 0.87 18.32
CA GLY A 35 1.54 1.02 19.11
C GLY A 35 1.95 -0.25 19.86
N TRP A 36 3.18 -0.26 20.38
CA TRP A 36 3.76 -1.40 21.10
C TRP A 36 3.02 -1.78 22.40
N LYS A 37 2.16 -0.89 22.91
CA LYS A 37 1.26 -1.15 24.05
C LYS A 37 -0.11 -1.69 23.65
N ALA A 38 -0.47 -1.65 22.37
CA ALA A 38 -1.68 -2.28 21.87
C ALA A 38 -1.43 -3.79 21.74
N LYS A 39 -2.37 -4.61 22.23
CA LYS A 39 -2.29 -6.09 22.09
C LYS A 39 -2.36 -6.57 20.63
N GLN A 40 -2.79 -5.71 19.70
CA GLN A 40 -2.91 -6.02 18.29
C GLN A 40 -2.36 -4.89 17.43
N MET A 41 -1.82 -5.25 16.27
CA MET A 41 -1.36 -4.31 15.25
C MET A 41 -2.53 -3.50 14.68
N ALA A 42 -2.22 -2.36 14.06
CA ALA A 42 -3.23 -1.61 13.32
C ALA A 42 -3.84 -2.53 12.24
N PRO A 43 -5.18 -2.57 12.10
CA PRO A 43 -5.81 -3.36 11.06
C PRO A 43 -5.39 -2.80 9.70
N PHE A 44 -4.79 -3.65 8.86
CA PHE A 44 -4.14 -3.22 7.63
C PHE A 44 -5.13 -2.59 6.63
N HIS A 45 -6.19 -3.31 6.25
CA HIS A 45 -7.15 -2.83 5.25
C HIS A 45 -7.85 -1.52 5.67
N PRO A 46 -8.41 -1.39 6.89
CA PRO A 46 -9.01 -0.11 7.32
C PRO A 46 -8.01 1.04 7.36
N THR A 47 -6.75 0.77 7.71
CA THR A 47 -5.70 1.80 7.72
C THR A 47 -5.33 2.23 6.30
N CYS A 48 -5.19 1.28 5.37
CA CYS A 48 -4.94 1.58 3.96
C CYS A 48 -6.10 2.33 3.31
N GLU A 49 -7.35 1.97 3.63
CA GLU A 49 -8.53 2.69 3.17
C GLU A 49 -8.51 4.15 3.68
N LEU A 50 -8.28 4.35 4.97
CA LEU A 50 -8.19 5.67 5.60
C LEU A 50 -7.09 6.53 4.93
N ILE A 51 -5.93 5.95 4.63
CA ILE A 51 -4.83 6.66 3.99
C ILE A 51 -5.15 6.98 2.53
N LEU A 52 -5.47 5.96 1.72
CA LEU A 52 -5.52 6.06 0.27
C LEU A 52 -6.83 6.64 -0.26
N ARG A 53 -7.96 6.37 0.40
CA ARG A 53 -9.28 6.83 -0.06
C ARG A 53 -9.72 8.15 0.59
N LEU A 54 -9.19 8.50 1.77
CA LEU A 54 -9.68 9.64 2.55
C LEU A 54 -8.61 10.69 2.78
N ALA A 55 -7.57 10.35 3.56
CA ALA A 55 -6.58 11.33 4.01
C ALA A 55 -5.74 11.88 2.84
N LEU A 56 -5.18 11.02 1.98
CA LEU A 56 -4.36 11.46 0.86
C LEU A 56 -5.18 12.30 -0.14
N PRO A 57 -6.36 11.87 -0.63
CA PRO A 57 -7.19 12.71 -1.50
C PRO A 57 -7.52 14.08 -0.90
N ALA A 58 -7.89 14.13 0.40
CA ALA A 58 -8.17 15.40 1.07
C ALA A 58 -6.94 16.33 1.11
N ASN A 59 -5.75 15.80 1.44
CA ASN A 59 -4.51 16.58 1.44
C ASN A 59 -4.17 17.12 0.03
N ILE A 60 -4.31 16.30 -1.01
CA ILE A 60 -4.01 16.73 -2.39
C ILE A 60 -5.02 17.79 -2.87
N LEU A 61 -6.32 17.61 -2.59
CA LEU A 61 -7.36 18.60 -2.93
C LEU A 61 -7.13 19.94 -2.22
N ASP A 62 -6.76 19.91 -0.94
CA ASP A 62 -6.38 21.11 -0.19
C ASP A 62 -5.10 21.76 -0.77
N GLY A 63 -4.15 20.97 -1.26
CA GLY A 63 -3.02 21.47 -2.04
C GLY A 63 -3.43 22.21 -3.31
N PHE A 64 -4.39 21.67 -4.07
CA PHE A 64 -4.95 22.38 -5.23
C PHE A 64 -5.64 23.68 -4.82
N ARG A 65 -6.41 23.68 -3.73
CA ARG A 65 -7.01 24.90 -3.18
C ARG A 65 -5.96 25.97 -2.86
N LEU A 66 -4.81 25.59 -2.29
CA LEU A 66 -3.74 26.53 -1.92
C LEU A 66 -2.99 27.10 -3.13
N TYR A 67 -2.79 26.30 -4.18
CA TYR A 67 -1.88 26.64 -5.28
C TYR A 67 -2.53 26.94 -6.62
N CYS A 68 -3.85 26.77 -6.75
CA CYS A 68 -4.59 27.09 -7.98
C CYS A 68 -4.61 28.58 -8.33
N GLY A 69 -4.33 29.48 -7.36
CA GLY A 69 -4.30 30.93 -7.55
C GLY A 69 -5.67 31.62 -7.52
N GLU A 70 -6.74 30.85 -7.32
CA GLU A 70 -8.12 31.33 -7.24
C GLU A 70 -8.65 31.31 -5.80
N ARG A 71 -9.76 32.04 -5.54
CA ARG A 71 -10.39 32.08 -4.20
C ARG A 71 -11.00 30.75 -3.77
N SER A 72 -11.37 29.91 -4.74
CA SER A 72 -12.01 28.62 -4.50
C SER A 72 -11.57 27.61 -5.55
N LEU A 73 -11.38 26.36 -5.10
CA LEU A 73 -11.11 25.24 -5.98
C LEU A 73 -12.24 25.03 -7.00
N ALA A 74 -13.49 25.24 -6.61
CA ALA A 74 -14.64 25.09 -7.51
C ALA A 74 -14.60 26.10 -8.67
N THR A 75 -14.27 27.35 -8.38
CA THR A 75 -14.11 28.39 -9.41
C THR A 75 -12.94 28.07 -10.34
N TRP A 76 -11.83 27.59 -9.80
CA TRP A 76 -10.70 27.16 -10.61
C TRP A 76 -11.07 26.01 -11.56
N VAL A 77 -11.78 24.98 -11.06
CA VAL A 77 -12.24 23.85 -11.87
C VAL A 77 -13.18 24.28 -13.00
N GLN A 78 -14.03 25.28 -12.79
CA GLN A 78 -14.90 25.83 -13.84
C GLN A 78 -14.12 26.56 -14.94
N ASN A 79 -12.98 27.17 -14.59
CA ASN A 79 -12.18 27.99 -15.50
C ASN A 79 -11.00 27.24 -16.12
N VAL A 80 -10.68 26.03 -15.65
CA VAL A 80 -9.53 25.28 -16.15
C VAL A 80 -9.83 24.70 -17.53
N SER A 81 -9.12 25.19 -18.53
CA SER A 81 -9.31 24.79 -19.93
C SER A 81 -8.21 23.87 -20.47
N ASN A 82 -7.07 23.78 -19.79
CA ASN A 82 -5.89 23.07 -20.28
C ASN A 82 -5.26 22.18 -19.20
N ILE A 83 -4.90 20.95 -19.59
CA ILE A 83 -4.15 20.00 -18.76
C ILE A 83 -2.80 20.59 -18.30
N ALA A 84 -2.14 21.41 -19.11
CA ALA A 84 -0.87 22.04 -18.73
C ALA A 84 -1.00 22.92 -17.47
N SER A 85 -2.14 23.60 -17.30
CA SER A 85 -2.43 24.39 -16.09
C SER A 85 -2.58 23.50 -14.86
N VAL A 86 -3.24 22.35 -15.04
CA VAL A 86 -3.38 21.33 -13.97
C VAL A 86 -2.01 20.77 -13.60
N THR A 87 -1.20 20.38 -14.59
CA THR A 87 0.16 19.86 -14.39
C THR A 87 1.04 20.86 -13.65
N LYS A 88 0.99 22.15 -14.01
CA LYS A 88 1.75 23.21 -13.33
C LYS A 88 1.39 23.32 -11.84
N VAL A 89 0.11 23.25 -11.49
CA VAL A 89 -0.33 23.27 -10.09
C VAL A 89 0.08 21.98 -9.38
N ALA A 90 -0.06 20.82 -10.03
CA ALA A 90 0.35 19.54 -9.49
C ALA A 90 1.87 19.47 -9.21
N GLU A 91 2.70 20.02 -10.09
CA GLU A 91 4.15 20.13 -9.86
C GLU A 91 4.48 21.01 -8.66
N LYS A 92 3.74 22.12 -8.48
CA LYS A 92 3.88 22.98 -7.31
C LYS A 92 3.48 22.25 -6.03
N ILE A 93 2.36 21.52 -6.03
CA ILE A 93 1.93 20.65 -4.91
C ILE A 93 2.99 19.60 -4.61
N ARG A 94 3.53 18.92 -5.64
CA ARG A 94 4.59 17.92 -5.45
C ARG A 94 5.80 18.53 -4.76
N ASN A 95 6.25 19.70 -5.23
CA ASN A 95 7.44 20.34 -4.72
C ASN A 95 7.26 20.91 -3.30
N GLU A 96 6.09 21.50 -2.99
CA GLU A 96 5.83 22.16 -1.71
C GLU A 96 5.21 21.25 -0.64
N LEU A 97 4.39 20.27 -1.05
CA LEU A 97 3.57 19.46 -0.13
C LEU A 97 3.92 17.96 -0.15
N CYS A 98 4.78 17.49 -1.04
CA CYS A 98 5.10 16.06 -1.18
C CYS A 98 6.60 15.77 -1.39
N SER A 99 7.51 16.69 -1.03
CA SER A 99 8.94 16.56 -1.35
C SER A 99 9.85 16.52 -0.13
N SER A 100 10.78 15.55 -0.10
CA SER A 100 11.88 15.48 0.88
C SER A 100 12.77 16.73 0.84
N ARG A 101 12.90 17.37 -0.34
CA ARG A 101 13.68 18.60 -0.50
C ARG A 101 13.07 19.73 0.30
N ARG A 102 11.74 19.87 0.26
CA ARG A 102 11.04 20.91 1.02
C ARG A 102 11.18 20.70 2.52
N VAL A 103 11.03 19.46 2.98
CA VAL A 103 11.25 19.12 4.40
C VAL A 103 12.68 19.42 4.83
N SER A 104 13.67 19.14 3.99
CA SER A 104 15.08 19.47 4.27
C SER A 104 15.31 20.98 4.40
N GLN A 105 14.67 21.80 3.55
CA GLN A 105 14.72 23.26 3.64
C GLN A 105 14.06 23.78 4.92
N LEU A 106 12.90 23.24 5.29
CA LEU A 106 12.21 23.60 6.54
C LEU A 106 13.06 23.23 7.76
N ARG A 107 13.70 22.06 7.74
CA ARG A 107 14.58 21.59 8.82
C ARG A 107 15.91 22.32 8.93
N ALA A 108 16.33 23.03 7.89
CA ALA A 108 17.50 23.89 7.92
C ALA A 108 17.26 25.23 8.64
N MET A 109 15.99 25.58 8.91
CA MET A 109 15.63 26.77 9.68
C MET A 109 15.98 26.61 11.16
N VAL A 110 16.10 27.73 11.87
CA VAL A 110 16.28 27.76 13.33
C VAL A 110 15.13 27.01 14.02
N PRO A 111 15.37 26.21 15.07
CA PRO A 111 14.34 25.40 15.71
C PRO A 111 13.04 26.13 16.07
N SER A 112 13.12 27.38 16.52
CA SER A 112 11.95 28.21 16.86
C SER A 112 11.15 28.72 15.66
N ALA A 113 11.71 28.66 14.45
CA ALA A 113 11.05 29.06 13.20
C ALA A 113 10.52 27.86 12.40
N ARG A 114 10.70 26.64 12.90
CA ARG A 114 10.24 25.42 12.23
C ARG A 114 8.75 25.19 12.42
N ASP A 115 8.16 24.55 11.43
CA ASP A 115 6.79 24.08 11.46
C ASP A 115 6.79 22.55 11.40
N VAL A 116 6.97 21.93 12.56
CA VAL A 116 7.14 20.47 12.67
C VAL A 116 5.90 19.70 12.19
N PRO A 117 4.67 20.15 12.47
CA PRO A 117 3.47 19.58 11.87
C PRO A 117 3.47 19.59 10.35
N LEU A 118 3.79 20.72 9.72
CA LEU A 118 3.85 20.80 8.26
C LEU A 118 4.92 19.85 7.70
N GLU A 119 6.11 19.80 8.31
CA GLU A 119 7.15 18.84 7.91
C GLU A 119 6.63 17.40 7.90
N ASN A 120 5.88 17.02 8.94
CA ASN A 120 5.32 15.68 9.07
C ASN A 120 4.22 15.40 8.05
N ILE A 121 3.37 16.39 7.73
CA ILE A 121 2.34 16.26 6.68
C ILE A 121 2.99 16.08 5.31
N ILE A 122 4.05 16.84 5.00
CA ILE A 122 4.75 16.72 3.72
C ILE A 122 5.35 15.32 3.54
N LEU A 123 5.95 14.77 4.59
CA LEU A 123 6.46 13.39 4.58
C LEU A 123 5.32 12.38 4.40
N PHE A 124 4.21 12.54 5.14
CA PHE A 124 3.04 11.68 5.00
C PHE A 124 2.49 11.69 3.57
N ASN A 125 2.31 12.87 2.96
CA ASN A 125 1.80 13.00 1.59
C ASN A 125 2.71 12.30 0.58
N ARG A 126 4.03 12.48 0.70
CA ARG A 126 5.01 11.79 -0.15
C ARG A 126 4.88 10.27 -0.05
N ASP A 127 4.88 9.75 1.17
CA ASP A 127 4.88 8.31 1.44
C ASP A 127 3.54 7.68 1.03
N ALA A 128 2.42 8.39 1.28
CA ALA A 128 1.10 7.96 0.85
C ALA A 128 0.94 7.98 -0.69
N LEU A 129 1.58 8.92 -1.41
CA LEU A 129 1.61 8.90 -2.87
C LEU A 129 2.37 7.68 -3.42
N MET A 130 3.49 7.29 -2.79
CA MET A 130 4.21 6.08 -3.17
C MET A 130 3.37 4.82 -2.93
N LEU A 131 2.65 4.76 -1.80
CA LEU A 131 1.71 3.67 -1.53
C LEU A 131 0.56 3.64 -2.55
N ARG A 132 0.01 4.80 -2.94
CA ARG A 132 -1.03 4.90 -3.96
C ARG A 132 -0.54 4.42 -5.33
N GLU A 133 0.66 4.81 -5.73
CA GLU A 133 1.28 4.33 -6.97
C GLU A 133 1.46 2.81 -6.95
N PHE A 134 1.94 2.25 -5.84
CA PHE A 134 2.10 0.80 -5.69
C PHE A 134 0.76 0.06 -5.84
N SER A 135 -0.27 0.48 -5.10
CA SER A 135 -1.61 -0.13 -5.20
C SER A 135 -2.23 0.03 -6.59
N SER A 136 -2.02 1.17 -7.24
CA SER A 136 -2.48 1.42 -8.61
C SER A 136 -1.75 0.53 -9.60
N ALA A 137 -0.41 0.44 -9.51
CA ALA A 137 0.42 -0.37 -10.40
C ALA A 137 0.05 -1.85 -10.33
N ILE A 138 -0.22 -2.38 -9.13
CA ILE A 138 -0.71 -3.76 -8.97
C ILE A 138 -2.01 -3.97 -9.75
N LYS A 139 -3.02 -3.12 -9.52
CA LYS A 139 -4.36 -3.26 -10.15
C LYS A 139 -4.31 -3.20 -11.67
N HIS A 140 -3.48 -2.32 -12.22
CA HIS A 140 -3.30 -2.19 -13.68
C HIS A 140 -2.34 -3.23 -14.27
N GLY A 141 -1.71 -4.10 -13.46
CA GLY A 141 -0.71 -5.05 -13.93
C GLY A 141 0.60 -4.41 -14.40
N ASP A 142 0.93 -3.20 -13.92
CA ASP A 142 2.20 -2.51 -14.22
C ASP A 142 3.31 -2.94 -13.25
N VAL A 143 3.88 -4.11 -13.53
CA VAL A 143 4.99 -4.65 -12.73
C VAL A 143 6.25 -3.77 -12.78
N GLY A 144 6.41 -2.93 -13.82
CA GLY A 144 7.51 -1.98 -13.91
C GLY A 144 7.41 -0.90 -12.82
N SER A 145 6.25 -0.27 -12.69
CA SER A 145 5.98 0.68 -11.60
C SER A 145 6.10 0.03 -10.21
N VAL A 146 5.65 -1.22 -10.05
CA VAL A 146 5.85 -1.99 -8.81
C VAL A 146 7.34 -2.06 -8.45
N VAL A 147 8.19 -2.49 -9.38
CA VAL A 147 9.65 -2.58 -9.17
C VAL A 147 10.26 -1.21 -8.84
N ASN A 148 9.79 -0.14 -9.48
CA ASN A 148 10.25 1.22 -9.18
C ASN A 148 9.93 1.59 -7.73
N VAL A 149 8.70 1.38 -7.25
CA VAL A 149 8.34 1.68 -5.86
C VAL A 149 9.13 0.80 -4.88
N LEU A 150 9.33 -0.50 -5.18
CA LEU A 150 10.16 -1.38 -4.36
C LEU A 150 11.60 -0.86 -4.21
N SER A 151 12.14 -0.17 -5.22
CA SER A 151 13.47 0.46 -5.12
C SER A 151 13.52 1.60 -4.10
N TYR A 152 12.43 2.37 -3.97
CA TYR A 152 12.31 3.40 -2.92
C TYR A 152 12.12 2.77 -1.55
N TRP A 153 11.24 1.77 -1.42
CA TRP A 153 10.99 1.08 -0.16
C TRP A 153 12.19 0.32 0.38
N MET A 154 13.04 -0.22 -0.49
CA MET A 154 14.34 -0.77 -0.10
C MET A 154 15.15 0.24 0.73
N LEU A 155 15.19 1.51 0.30
CA LEU A 155 15.87 2.58 1.05
C LEU A 155 15.10 2.94 2.33
N GLU A 156 13.79 3.14 2.23
CA GLU A 156 12.96 3.55 3.38
C GLU A 156 12.96 2.52 4.52
N PHE A 157 12.95 1.22 4.20
CA PHE A 157 13.02 0.14 5.18
C PHE A 157 14.36 0.13 5.93
N HIS A 158 15.47 0.43 5.25
CA HIS A 158 16.74 0.69 5.93
C HIS A 158 16.65 1.93 6.83
N GLY A 159 16.06 3.02 6.34
CA GLY A 159 15.88 4.27 7.08
C GLY A 159 14.98 4.16 8.32
N SER A 160 14.06 3.20 8.31
CA SER A 160 13.21 2.87 9.47
C SER A 160 14.04 2.39 10.66
N GLY A 161 15.13 1.65 10.41
CA GLY A 161 15.97 1.04 11.44
C GLY A 161 15.34 -0.17 12.15
N SER A 162 14.08 -0.49 11.86
CA SER A 162 13.35 -1.63 12.43
C SER A 162 13.12 -2.76 11.43
N MET A 163 13.45 -2.56 10.15
CA MET A 163 13.16 -3.51 9.07
C MET A 163 14.37 -3.84 8.18
N PRO A 164 15.58 -4.07 8.74
CA PRO A 164 16.78 -4.27 7.91
C PRO A 164 16.69 -5.52 7.02
N LYS A 165 16.10 -6.62 7.53
CA LYS A 165 15.96 -7.87 6.77
C LYS A 165 15.08 -7.72 5.51
N TYR A 166 14.01 -6.95 5.61
CA TYR A 166 13.13 -6.68 4.47
C TYR A 166 13.84 -5.79 3.44
N ALA A 167 14.61 -4.81 3.91
CA ALA A 167 15.41 -3.97 3.03
C ALA A 167 16.48 -4.78 2.27
N ASP A 168 17.18 -5.67 2.96
CA ASP A 168 18.18 -6.57 2.36
C ASP A 168 17.55 -7.51 1.34
N ALA A 169 16.38 -8.09 1.67
CA ALA A 169 15.63 -8.95 0.75
C ALA A 169 15.23 -8.21 -0.53
N LEU A 170 14.69 -6.99 -0.41
CA LEU A 170 14.37 -6.14 -1.57
C LEU A 170 15.62 -5.82 -2.39
N PHE A 171 16.74 -5.49 -1.73
CA PHE A 171 18.00 -5.25 -2.43
C PHE A 171 18.46 -6.47 -3.23
N HIS A 172 18.40 -7.66 -2.65
CA HIS A 172 18.76 -8.90 -3.34
C HIS A 172 17.84 -9.21 -4.52
N VAL A 173 16.53 -9.01 -4.37
CA VAL A 173 15.55 -9.18 -5.46
C VAL A 173 15.85 -8.20 -6.60
N LEU A 174 16.00 -6.91 -6.29
CA LEU A 174 16.28 -5.87 -7.29
C LEU A 174 17.62 -6.10 -8.01
N LEU A 175 18.66 -6.50 -7.27
CA LEU A 175 19.96 -6.83 -7.84
C LEU A 175 19.90 -8.07 -8.73
N SER A 176 19.10 -9.08 -8.34
CA SER A 176 18.89 -10.29 -9.13
C SER A 176 18.16 -9.96 -10.41
N LEU A 177 17.08 -9.17 -10.35
CA LEU A 177 16.38 -8.66 -11.53
C LEU A 177 17.33 -7.88 -12.44
N LYS A 178 18.18 -7.02 -11.89
CA LYS A 178 19.14 -6.25 -12.70
C LYS A 178 20.16 -7.12 -13.44
N LYS A 179 20.64 -8.20 -12.81
CA LYS A 179 21.65 -9.11 -13.37
C LYS A 179 21.07 -10.22 -14.27
N MET A 180 19.76 -10.46 -14.17
CA MET A 180 19.09 -11.54 -14.87
C MET A 180 19.05 -11.28 -16.39
N ASP A 181 19.14 -12.35 -17.18
CA ASP A 181 18.93 -12.26 -18.64
C ASP A 181 17.58 -11.58 -18.94
N PRO A 182 17.49 -10.65 -19.90
CA PRO A 182 16.27 -9.91 -20.18
C PRO A 182 15.02 -10.77 -20.47
N LYS A 183 15.18 -11.95 -21.10
CA LYS A 183 14.06 -12.84 -21.38
C LYS A 183 13.58 -13.52 -20.10
N LEU A 184 14.52 -14.02 -19.29
CA LEU A 184 14.20 -14.62 -18.00
C LEU A 184 13.59 -13.58 -17.03
N ARG A 185 14.13 -12.36 -17.01
CA ARG A 185 13.60 -11.24 -16.22
C ARG A 185 12.17 -10.92 -16.56
N ARG A 186 11.87 -10.81 -17.86
CA ARG A 186 10.50 -10.60 -18.32
C ARG A 186 9.60 -11.73 -17.86
N ALA A 187 9.98 -12.99 -18.09
CA ALA A 187 9.20 -14.14 -17.67
C ALA A 187 8.94 -14.15 -16.16
N PHE A 188 9.96 -13.86 -15.35
CA PHE A 188 9.85 -13.77 -13.90
C PHE A 188 8.89 -12.66 -13.45
N MET A 189 9.05 -11.45 -13.98
CA MET A 189 8.18 -10.31 -13.65
C MET A 189 6.73 -10.51 -14.09
N MET A 190 6.51 -11.19 -15.22
CA MET A 190 5.15 -11.54 -15.67
C MET A 190 4.43 -12.51 -14.72
N ASN A 191 5.15 -13.20 -13.83
CA ASN A 191 4.59 -14.11 -12.83
C ASN A 191 4.45 -13.46 -11.44
N TRP A 192 4.59 -12.14 -11.31
CA TRP A 192 4.35 -11.44 -10.04
C TRP A 192 2.89 -11.04 -9.85
N LEU A 193 2.23 -10.68 -10.95
CA LEU A 193 0.85 -10.20 -10.96
C LEU A 193 0.01 -11.08 -11.88
N VAL A 194 -1.21 -11.38 -11.44
CA VAL A 194 -2.15 -12.26 -12.14
C VAL A 194 -3.53 -11.64 -12.20
N ASN A 195 -4.21 -11.82 -13.32
CA ASN A 195 -5.58 -11.38 -13.52
C ASN A 195 -6.45 -12.56 -13.96
N LEU A 196 -7.30 -13.03 -13.05
CA LEU A 196 -8.20 -14.15 -13.29
C LEU A 196 -9.56 -13.73 -13.85
N THR A 197 -9.92 -12.45 -13.73
CA THR A 197 -11.23 -11.93 -14.13
C THR A 197 -11.23 -11.34 -15.54
N GLY A 198 -10.07 -10.92 -16.04
CA GLY A 198 -9.90 -10.27 -17.34
C GLY A 198 -10.21 -8.77 -17.34
N HIS A 199 -10.68 -8.21 -16.23
CA HIS A 199 -10.95 -6.77 -16.06
C HIS A 199 -9.66 -5.96 -15.97
N ASP A 200 -9.65 -4.74 -16.48
CA ASP A 200 -8.41 -3.96 -16.59
C ASP A 200 -7.79 -3.59 -15.23
N ASP A 201 -8.59 -3.42 -14.17
CA ASP A 201 -8.15 -3.22 -12.78
C ASP A 201 -8.21 -4.50 -11.92
N GLY A 202 -8.26 -5.67 -12.57
CA GLY A 202 -8.46 -6.97 -11.94
C GLY A 202 -7.18 -7.71 -11.54
N PHE A 203 -6.00 -7.10 -11.73
CA PHE A 203 -4.74 -7.74 -11.35
C PHE A 203 -4.57 -7.76 -9.83
N LYS A 204 -4.00 -8.86 -9.33
CA LYS A 204 -3.59 -9.05 -7.94
C LYS A 204 -2.23 -9.73 -7.87
N GLU A 205 -1.61 -9.66 -6.71
CA GLU A 205 -0.36 -10.35 -6.42
C GLU A 205 -0.57 -11.87 -6.52
N VAL A 206 0.39 -12.56 -7.16
CA VAL A 206 0.35 -14.03 -7.26
C VAL A 206 0.41 -14.69 -5.88
N ASP A 207 1.12 -14.07 -4.94
CA ASP A 207 1.16 -14.52 -3.55
C ASP A 207 -0.23 -14.46 -2.89
N LEU A 208 -0.96 -13.36 -3.07
CA LEU A 208 -2.34 -13.24 -2.60
C LEU A 208 -3.27 -14.26 -3.27
N LEU A 209 -3.06 -14.58 -4.55
CA LEU A 209 -3.77 -15.68 -5.19
C LEU A 209 -3.46 -17.03 -4.50
N GLN A 210 -2.20 -17.28 -4.16
CA GLN A 210 -1.78 -18.49 -3.46
C GLN A 210 -2.38 -18.57 -2.06
N GLU A 211 -2.47 -17.46 -1.34
CA GLU A 211 -3.15 -17.37 -0.04
C GLU A 211 -4.63 -17.73 -0.16
N HIS A 212 -5.33 -17.24 -1.19
CA HIS A 212 -6.70 -17.66 -1.47
C HIS A 212 -6.78 -19.17 -1.73
N GLN A 213 -5.90 -19.74 -2.55
CA GLN A 213 -5.89 -21.19 -2.79
C GLN A 213 -5.68 -21.98 -1.50
N ASN A 214 -4.77 -21.52 -0.65
CA ASN A 214 -4.52 -22.11 0.67
C ASN A 214 -5.75 -22.04 1.58
N PHE A 215 -6.48 -20.92 1.58
CA PHE A 215 -7.72 -20.76 2.31
C PHE A 215 -8.78 -21.78 1.85
N TRP A 216 -9.01 -21.89 0.54
CA TRP A 216 -9.99 -22.85 -0.01
C TRP A 216 -9.61 -24.30 0.33
N ALA A 217 -8.33 -24.65 0.20
CA ALA A 217 -7.84 -25.98 0.54
C ALA A 217 -8.02 -26.29 2.04
N LYS A 218 -7.66 -25.36 2.93
CA LYS A 218 -7.62 -25.57 4.38
C LYS A 218 -8.95 -25.36 5.10
N VAL A 219 -9.81 -24.49 4.60
CA VAL A 219 -11.05 -24.10 5.28
C VAL A 219 -12.26 -24.75 4.63
N ILE A 220 -12.37 -24.68 3.30
CA ILE A 220 -13.56 -25.11 2.58
C ILE A 220 -13.50 -26.61 2.23
N TYR A 221 -12.38 -27.06 1.67
CA TYR A 221 -12.24 -28.41 1.12
C TYR A 221 -11.43 -29.38 1.98
N THR A 222 -11.11 -29.00 3.21
CA THR A 222 -10.41 -29.89 4.14
C THR A 222 -11.25 -31.13 4.43
N ALA A 223 -10.69 -32.31 4.14
CA ALA A 223 -11.27 -33.57 4.54
C ALA A 223 -11.44 -33.66 6.06
N ARG A 224 -12.43 -34.41 6.53
CA ARG A 224 -12.67 -34.62 7.97
C ARG A 224 -12.24 -36.02 8.39
N GLY A 225 -11.80 -36.14 9.65
CA GLY A 225 -11.43 -37.42 10.27
C GLY A 225 -10.29 -38.13 9.56
N SER A 226 -10.43 -39.45 9.40
CA SER A 226 -9.44 -40.35 8.80
C SER A 226 -9.13 -40.07 7.32
N ASN A 227 -9.96 -39.28 6.64
CA ASN A 227 -9.76 -38.93 5.23
C ASN A 227 -8.82 -37.74 5.02
N ARG A 228 -8.24 -37.18 6.10
CA ARG A 228 -7.19 -36.16 6.01
C ARG A 228 -5.88 -36.81 5.56
N SER A 229 -5.70 -36.88 4.25
CA SER A 229 -4.50 -37.43 3.65
C SER A 229 -3.87 -36.45 2.65
N TRP A 230 -2.59 -36.65 2.36
CA TRP A 230 -1.87 -35.85 1.35
C TRP A 230 -2.41 -36.10 -0.05
N GLU A 231 -2.90 -37.32 -0.32
CA GLU A 231 -3.53 -37.71 -1.58
C GLU A 231 -4.82 -36.92 -1.81
N TRP A 232 -5.65 -36.77 -0.77
CA TRP A 232 -6.85 -35.92 -0.83
C TRP A 232 -6.47 -34.46 -1.12
N LEU A 233 -5.51 -33.92 -0.36
CA LEU A 233 -5.10 -32.53 -0.52
C LEU A 233 -4.53 -32.25 -1.92
N SER A 234 -3.72 -33.17 -2.46
CA SER A 234 -3.16 -33.07 -3.80
C SER A 234 -4.24 -33.05 -4.87
N MET A 235 -5.22 -33.96 -4.78
CA MET A 235 -6.33 -34.06 -5.72
C MET A 235 -7.25 -32.82 -5.65
N ILE A 236 -7.56 -32.36 -4.45
CA ILE A 236 -8.51 -31.25 -4.28
C ILE A 236 -7.88 -29.91 -4.67
N ALA A 237 -6.60 -29.68 -4.33
CA ALA A 237 -5.91 -28.42 -4.59
C ALA A 237 -5.87 -28.06 -6.08
N VAL A 238 -5.61 -29.04 -6.96
CA VAL A 238 -5.62 -28.82 -8.42
C VAL A 238 -7.01 -28.57 -8.98
N SER A 239 -8.04 -28.98 -8.25
CA SER A 239 -9.45 -28.90 -8.66
C SER A 239 -10.16 -27.64 -8.15
N ILE A 240 -9.54 -26.85 -7.26
CA ILE A 240 -10.19 -25.72 -6.57
C ILE A 240 -10.80 -24.72 -7.57
N PHE A 241 -10.08 -24.34 -8.62
CA PHE A 241 -10.59 -23.38 -9.61
C PHE A 241 -11.87 -23.88 -10.29
N THR A 242 -11.86 -25.12 -10.79
CA THR A 242 -13.01 -25.74 -11.42
C THR A 242 -14.19 -25.87 -10.46
N LEU A 243 -13.93 -26.25 -9.21
CA LEU A 243 -14.98 -26.40 -8.21
C LEU A 243 -15.60 -25.05 -7.83
N ARG A 244 -14.79 -23.98 -7.75
CA ARG A 244 -15.28 -22.61 -7.54
C ARG A 244 -16.18 -22.16 -8.69
N ASP A 245 -15.79 -22.43 -9.93
CA ASP A 245 -16.61 -22.11 -11.10
C ASP A 245 -17.94 -22.84 -11.10
N VAL A 246 -17.95 -24.13 -10.71
CA VAL A 246 -19.18 -24.91 -10.56
C VAL A 246 -20.08 -24.29 -9.50
N ILE A 247 -19.54 -23.91 -8.32
CA ILE A 247 -20.30 -23.24 -7.27
C ILE A 247 -20.91 -21.92 -7.78
N LYS A 248 -20.11 -21.08 -8.45
CA LYS A 248 -20.59 -19.82 -9.03
C LYS A 248 -21.73 -20.06 -10.02
N ARG A 249 -21.58 -21.02 -10.95
CA ARG A 249 -22.61 -21.37 -11.94
C ARG A 249 -23.90 -21.86 -11.30
N VAL A 250 -23.81 -22.69 -10.26
CA VAL A 250 -24.98 -23.15 -9.50
C VAL A 250 -25.66 -21.97 -8.83
N GLN A 251 -24.92 -21.10 -8.13
CA GLN A 251 -25.48 -19.90 -7.50
C GLN A 251 -26.22 -19.01 -8.50
N THR A 252 -25.61 -18.72 -9.66
CA THR A 252 -26.24 -17.93 -10.73
C THR A 252 -27.49 -18.61 -11.26
N SER A 253 -27.43 -19.92 -11.55
CA SER A 253 -28.54 -20.67 -12.14
C SER A 253 -29.77 -20.72 -11.21
N TYR A 254 -29.52 -20.90 -9.91
CA TYR A 254 -30.58 -20.97 -8.90
C TYR A 254 -30.94 -19.61 -8.32
N LYS A 255 -30.37 -18.51 -8.83
CA LYS A 255 -30.53 -17.14 -8.30
C LYS A 255 -30.40 -17.09 -6.78
N THR A 256 -29.53 -17.96 -6.23
CA THR A 256 -29.28 -17.96 -4.79
C THR A 256 -28.67 -16.61 -4.47
N PRO A 257 -29.20 -15.85 -3.50
CA PRO A 257 -28.62 -14.58 -3.15
C PRO A 257 -27.14 -14.81 -2.86
N HIS A 258 -26.29 -14.22 -3.68
CA HIS A 258 -24.88 -14.14 -3.36
C HIS A 258 -24.83 -13.47 -1.99
N ASN A 259 -24.07 -14.03 -1.04
CA ASN A 259 -23.75 -13.32 0.20
C ASN A 259 -22.76 -12.19 -0.10
N GLY A 260 -23.07 -11.38 -1.12
CA GLY A 260 -22.42 -10.14 -1.46
C GLY A 260 -22.70 -9.20 -0.33
N LYS A 261 -21.82 -9.21 0.66
CA LYS A 261 -21.57 -8.02 1.46
C LYS A 261 -20.72 -7.09 0.61
N SER A 262 -21.19 -6.79 -0.60
CA SER A 262 -20.74 -5.65 -1.36
C SER A 262 -20.98 -4.50 -0.40
N HIS A 263 -19.93 -4.06 0.28
CA HIS A 263 -19.97 -2.79 0.95
C HIS A 263 -20.11 -1.83 -0.22
N THR A 264 -21.35 -1.45 -0.57
CA THR A 264 -21.60 -0.33 -1.48
C THR A 264 -20.63 0.72 -1.02
N SER A 265 -19.61 0.99 -1.84
CA SER A 265 -18.49 1.84 -1.45
C SER A 265 -19.12 3.15 -1.05
N LEU A 266 -19.21 3.39 0.27
CA LEU A 266 -19.90 4.54 0.81
C LEU A 266 -19.32 5.74 0.11
N ASP A 267 -20.19 6.56 -0.49
CA ASP A 267 -19.80 7.75 -1.21
C ASP A 267 -18.83 8.58 -0.33
N SER A 268 -17.54 8.42 -0.63
CA SER A 268 -16.46 8.93 0.21
C SER A 268 -16.29 10.43 -0.01
N HIS A 269 -17.01 11.03 -0.97
CA HIS A 269 -16.94 12.46 -1.25
C HIS A 269 -17.33 13.31 -0.05
N LYS A 270 -18.33 12.87 0.74
CA LYS A 270 -18.73 13.58 1.97
C LYS A 270 -17.64 13.54 3.02
N GLU A 271 -17.05 12.37 3.26
CA GLU A 271 -15.95 12.21 4.23
C GLU A 271 -14.72 13.02 3.80
N VAL A 272 -14.34 12.96 2.53
CA VAL A 272 -13.23 13.76 1.98
C VAL A 272 -13.51 15.25 2.10
N SER A 273 -14.75 15.70 1.88
CA SER A 273 -15.14 17.11 2.02
C SER A 273 -14.99 17.60 3.47
N VAL A 274 -15.42 16.81 4.45
CA VAL A 274 -15.23 17.11 5.88
C VAL A 274 -13.74 17.25 6.21
N LEU A 275 -12.88 16.39 5.65
CA LEU A 275 -11.43 16.49 5.85
C LEU A 275 -10.83 17.72 5.17
N CYS A 276 -11.27 18.07 3.96
CA CYS A 276 -10.84 19.28 3.27
C CYS A 276 -11.21 20.56 4.05
N GLU A 277 -12.43 20.62 4.60
CA GLU A 277 -12.86 21.72 5.47
C GLU A 277 -11.98 21.81 6.72
N TYR A 278 -11.72 20.67 7.38
CA TYR A 278 -10.85 20.63 8.55
C TYR A 278 -9.41 21.08 8.23
N LEU A 279 -8.82 20.63 7.12
CA LEU A 279 -7.48 21.05 6.68
C LEU A 279 -7.41 22.55 6.44
N LYS A 280 -8.46 23.13 5.83
CA LYS A 280 -8.60 24.55 5.56
C LYS A 280 -8.75 25.37 6.86
N GLU A 281 -9.67 24.99 7.74
CA GLU A 281 -9.93 25.67 9.01
C GLU A 281 -8.68 25.72 9.89
N GLN A 282 -7.95 24.62 9.96
CA GLN A 282 -6.73 24.50 10.76
C GLN A 282 -5.48 24.99 10.03
N SER A 283 -5.59 25.41 8.76
CA SER A 283 -4.47 25.83 7.91
C SER A 283 -3.27 24.88 7.94
N LEU A 284 -3.52 23.57 7.97
CA LEU A 284 -2.50 22.57 8.31
C LEU A 284 -1.38 22.49 7.28
N GLN A 285 -1.70 22.69 5.99
CA GLN A 285 -0.75 22.66 4.88
C GLN A 285 -0.16 24.03 4.51
N THR A 286 -0.48 25.09 5.27
CA THR A 286 0.14 26.41 5.13
C THR A 286 1.27 26.56 6.15
N PHE A 287 2.43 27.10 5.75
CA PHE A 287 3.55 27.32 6.67
C PHE A 287 3.17 28.33 7.77
N THR A 288 3.10 27.82 9.01
CA THR A 288 2.64 28.54 10.20
C THR A 288 3.48 28.10 11.41
N PRO A 289 4.69 28.67 11.61
CA PRO A 289 5.60 28.29 12.70
C PRO A 289 5.03 28.50 14.10
N ARG A 290 4.12 29.47 14.25
CA ARG A 290 3.50 29.85 15.53
C ARG A 290 2.19 29.09 15.81
N ARG A 291 1.95 27.97 15.12
CA ARG A 291 0.73 27.17 15.32
C ARG A 291 0.70 26.55 16.72
N ASP A 292 -0.50 26.38 17.25
CA ASP A 292 -0.71 25.72 18.53
C ASP A 292 -0.15 24.30 18.50
N GLN A 293 0.46 23.88 19.62
CA GLN A 293 1.02 22.55 19.83
C GLN A 293 2.23 22.20 18.93
N ASN A 294 2.81 23.16 18.20
CA ASN A 294 4.06 22.95 17.44
C ASN A 294 5.20 22.48 18.36
N ASP A 295 5.35 23.08 19.54
CA ASP A 295 6.39 22.71 20.51
C ASP A 295 6.21 21.29 21.08
N GLN A 296 4.99 20.75 21.04
CA GLN A 296 4.68 19.38 21.46
C GLN A 296 4.83 18.38 20.31
N ALA A 297 4.96 18.85 19.06
CA ALA A 297 5.08 18.01 17.89
C ALA A 297 6.48 17.39 17.80
N LYS A 298 6.53 16.07 17.65
CA LYS A 298 7.78 15.35 17.38
C LYS A 298 8.00 15.25 15.88
N ALA A 299 9.16 15.70 15.41
CA ALA A 299 9.54 15.55 14.01
C ALA A 299 9.72 14.06 13.66
N VAL A 300 9.02 13.61 12.63
CA VAL A 300 9.11 12.24 12.11
C VAL A 300 10.41 12.08 11.31
N ARG A 301 11.03 10.91 11.36
CA ARG A 301 12.23 10.62 10.56
C ARG A 301 11.86 10.60 9.08
N ASP A 302 12.65 11.27 8.25
CA ASP A 302 12.57 11.08 6.81
C ASP A 302 13.24 9.75 6.48
N LEU A 303 12.42 8.71 6.25
CA LEU A 303 12.91 7.35 6.05
C LEU A 303 13.79 7.24 4.81
N LEU A 304 13.38 7.85 3.71
CA LEU A 304 14.15 7.84 2.47
C LEU A 304 15.53 8.48 2.67
N LEU A 305 15.58 9.66 3.28
CA LEU A 305 16.86 10.35 3.54
C LEU A 305 17.78 9.54 4.46
N LYS A 306 17.22 8.92 5.51
CA LYS A 306 18.00 8.06 6.43
C LYS A 306 18.49 6.79 5.75
N GLY A 307 17.68 6.19 4.88
CA GLY A 307 18.05 5.04 4.07
C GLY A 307 19.20 5.31 3.10
N VAL A 308 19.12 6.44 2.39
CA VAL A 308 20.20 6.89 1.49
C VAL A 308 21.50 7.16 2.26
N ALA A 309 21.41 7.78 3.44
CA ALA A 309 22.59 7.98 4.28
C ALA A 309 23.24 6.65 4.69
N TYR A 310 22.44 5.65 5.03
CA TYR A 310 22.91 4.30 5.35
C TYR A 310 23.64 3.64 4.17
N ALA A 311 23.09 3.72 2.96
CA ALA A 311 23.68 3.12 1.76
C ALA A 311 25.10 3.64 1.45
N ASN A 312 25.41 4.88 1.88
CA ASN A 312 26.72 5.50 1.71
C ASN A 312 27.72 5.19 2.86
N THR A 313 27.34 4.34 3.82
CA THR A 313 28.24 3.99 4.93
C THR A 313 29.26 2.92 4.55
N ALA A 314 30.42 2.95 5.20
CA ALA A 314 31.42 1.89 5.07
C ALA A 314 30.87 0.51 5.47
N TRP A 315 29.96 0.46 6.45
CA TRP A 315 29.32 -0.78 6.87
C TRP A 315 28.46 -1.40 5.77
N ALA A 316 27.60 -0.61 5.13
CA ALA A 316 26.82 -1.07 3.98
C ALA A 316 27.72 -1.60 2.85
N TYR A 317 28.83 -0.91 2.57
CA TYR A 317 29.83 -1.38 1.61
C TYR A 317 30.43 -2.74 2.01
N THR A 318 30.76 -2.96 3.29
CA THR A 318 31.32 -4.26 3.73
C THR A 318 30.36 -5.43 3.57
N ILE A 319 29.05 -5.20 3.68
CA ILE A 319 28.01 -6.23 3.55
C ILE A 319 27.74 -6.55 2.09
N PHE A 320 27.56 -5.51 1.27
CA PHE A 320 27.11 -5.67 -0.12
C PHE A 320 28.26 -5.75 -1.14
N ARG A 321 29.52 -5.70 -0.70
CA ARG A 321 30.66 -5.97 -1.59
C ARG A 321 30.53 -7.37 -2.17
N LYS A 322 30.89 -7.51 -3.45
CA LYS A 322 31.03 -8.81 -4.11
C LYS A 322 32.08 -9.60 -3.33
N GLN A 323 31.67 -10.63 -2.61
CA GLN A 323 32.62 -11.52 -1.96
C GLN A 323 33.46 -12.17 -3.06
N SER A 324 34.78 -11.94 -3.05
CA SER A 324 35.71 -12.75 -3.82
C SER A 324 35.66 -14.15 -3.21
N CYS A 325 34.84 -15.04 -3.76
CA CYS A 325 34.88 -16.45 -3.39
C CYS A 325 36.31 -16.95 -3.69
N LYS A 326 37.15 -17.09 -2.66
CA LYS A 326 38.24 -18.05 -2.70
C LYS A 326 37.55 -19.41 -2.70
N VAL A 327 37.46 -20.05 -3.86
CA VAL A 327 37.01 -21.43 -3.98
C VAL A 327 37.97 -22.28 -3.16
N SER A 328 37.56 -22.66 -1.95
CA SER A 328 38.24 -23.71 -1.19
C SER A 328 37.50 -25.00 -1.53
N LEU A 329 38.10 -25.80 -2.42
CA LEU A 329 37.70 -27.18 -2.66
C LEU A 329 37.96 -27.97 -1.37
N LYS A 330 36.99 -28.01 -0.48
CA LYS A 330 36.91 -29.04 0.56
C LYS A 330 35.94 -30.11 0.07
N SER A 331 36.42 -31.35 0.04
CA SER A 331 35.66 -32.55 -0.31
C SER A 331 34.35 -32.63 0.50
N PRO A 332 33.27 -33.17 -0.08
CA PRO A 332 31.93 -33.04 0.51
C PRO A 332 31.82 -33.90 1.77
N PRO A 333 31.32 -33.36 2.91
CA PRO A 333 30.76 -34.16 3.96
C PRO A 333 29.35 -34.64 3.56
N GLY A 334 28.98 -35.81 4.06
CA GLY A 334 27.79 -36.56 3.68
C GLY A 334 26.48 -35.77 3.73
N ARG A 335 25.57 -36.22 2.85
CA ARG A 335 24.22 -35.73 2.58
C ARG A 335 23.43 -35.48 3.88
N GLY A 336 23.31 -34.21 4.26
CA GLY A 336 22.43 -33.71 5.32
C GLY A 336 21.33 -32.85 4.72
N GLN A 337 20.09 -33.27 4.93
CA GLN A 337 18.87 -32.63 4.48
C GLN A 337 18.67 -31.29 5.22
N HIS A 338 18.78 -30.14 4.54
CA HIS A 338 18.31 -28.86 5.11
C HIS A 338 17.82 -27.86 4.05
N ASP A 339 16.55 -27.48 4.25
CA ASP A 339 15.90 -26.17 4.09
C ASP A 339 15.94 -25.46 2.73
N ILE A 340 14.91 -25.76 1.93
CA ILE A 340 14.53 -25.06 0.69
C ILE A 340 13.48 -23.95 0.98
N ASP A 341 13.16 -23.69 2.26
CA ASP A 341 11.97 -22.90 2.64
C ASP A 341 12.18 -21.37 2.74
N ALA A 342 13.39 -20.85 2.50
CA ALA A 342 13.68 -19.44 2.83
C ALA A 342 13.40 -18.41 1.72
N VAL A 343 13.13 -18.81 0.47
CA VAL A 343 12.99 -17.86 -0.66
C VAL A 343 11.52 -17.53 -0.99
N ALA A 344 10.57 -18.34 -0.53
CA ALA A 344 9.13 -18.11 -0.73
C ALA A 344 8.51 -17.13 0.30
N SER A 345 9.27 -16.67 1.30
CA SER A 345 8.76 -15.90 2.45
C SER A 345 9.13 -14.39 2.42
N ALA A 346 9.68 -13.88 1.32
CA ALA A 346 10.26 -12.52 1.27
C ALA A 346 9.32 -11.43 0.70
N ILE A 347 8.02 -11.71 0.58
CA ILE A 347 6.97 -10.68 0.51
C ILE A 347 6.32 -10.66 1.90
N PRO A 348 6.11 -9.49 2.53
CA PRO A 348 5.52 -9.47 3.86
C PRO A 348 4.22 -10.27 3.89
N MET A 349 4.17 -11.25 4.78
CA MET A 349 2.96 -11.84 5.33
C MET A 349 2.12 -10.70 5.93
N MET A 350 1.34 -10.04 5.08
CA MET A 350 0.55 -8.85 5.43
C MET A 350 -0.95 -9.03 5.17
N MET A 351 -1.38 -10.19 4.69
CA MET A 351 -2.76 -10.42 4.26
C MET A 351 -3.28 -11.76 4.81
N ALA A 352 -3.56 -11.80 6.10
CA ALA A 352 -4.35 -12.88 6.68
C ALA A 352 -5.22 -12.34 7.80
N ASP A 353 -6.09 -11.37 7.49
CA ASP A 353 -7.28 -11.08 8.28
C ASP A 353 -8.34 -10.44 7.36
N ASP A 354 -9.37 -11.24 7.05
CA ASP A 354 -10.68 -10.86 6.52
C ASP A 354 -10.72 -10.01 5.21
N GLU A 355 -9.99 -10.41 4.16
CA GLU A 355 -10.38 -9.98 2.81
C GLU A 355 -11.54 -10.86 2.32
N LYS A 356 -12.75 -10.30 2.43
CA LYS A 356 -13.96 -10.83 1.82
C LYS A 356 -13.93 -10.47 0.34
N ASP A 357 -14.29 -11.43 -0.50
CA ASP A 357 -14.40 -11.29 -1.95
C ASP A 357 -15.15 -10.00 -2.36
N ASP A 358 -14.41 -8.95 -2.70
CA ASP A 358 -14.94 -7.72 -3.29
C ASP A 358 -14.95 -7.89 -4.83
N GLU A 359 -15.67 -8.93 -5.30
CA GLU A 359 -16.11 -9.01 -6.70
C GLU A 359 -17.42 -8.21 -6.80
N GLY A 360 -17.28 -6.89 -6.97
CA GLY A 360 -18.40 -6.01 -7.31
C GLY A 360 -18.93 -6.32 -8.70
N ASP A 361 -20.18 -6.77 -8.77
CA ASP A 361 -20.93 -7.00 -10.00
C ASP A 361 -21.18 -5.66 -10.73
N MET A 362 -20.80 -5.57 -11.99
CA MET A 362 -21.45 -4.67 -12.93
C MET A 362 -22.10 -5.55 -13.98
N ASP A 363 -23.43 -5.49 -14.01
CA ASP A 363 -24.33 -6.09 -15.00
C ASP A 363 -23.72 -6.09 -16.41
N VAL A 364 -23.23 -7.25 -16.87
CA VAL A 364 -22.93 -7.45 -18.30
C VAL A 364 -23.35 -8.87 -18.71
N LYS A 365 -24.23 -8.94 -19.72
CA LYS A 365 -24.54 -10.15 -20.49
C LYS A 365 -23.22 -10.80 -20.96
N TYR A 366 -22.90 -11.99 -20.45
CA TYR A 366 -21.77 -12.76 -20.95
C TYR A 366 -22.10 -13.30 -22.35
N ASP A 367 -21.34 -12.82 -23.33
CA ASP A 367 -21.14 -13.55 -24.57
C ASP A 367 -20.22 -14.74 -24.28
N LEU A 368 -20.60 -15.93 -24.76
CA LEU A 368 -19.99 -17.22 -24.41
C LEU A 368 -18.61 -17.38 -25.08
N GLY A 369 -17.60 -16.67 -24.57
CA GLY A 369 -16.19 -16.85 -24.92
C GLY A 369 -15.38 -17.43 -23.75
N ALA A 370 -14.41 -18.30 -24.04
CA ALA A 370 -13.50 -18.89 -23.06
C ALA A 370 -12.80 -17.83 -22.17
N PRO A 371 -12.47 -18.14 -20.90
CA PRO A 371 -11.79 -17.19 -20.02
C PRO A 371 -10.45 -16.76 -20.62
N SER A 372 -10.32 -15.48 -20.96
CA SER A 372 -9.07 -14.89 -21.41
C SER A 372 -8.20 -14.55 -20.19
N PHE A 373 -7.24 -15.41 -19.87
CA PHE A 373 -6.21 -15.10 -18.88
C PHE A 373 -5.29 -13.99 -19.43
N LYS A 374 -5.27 -12.84 -18.76
CA LYS A 374 -4.34 -11.75 -19.10
C LYS A 374 -3.11 -11.84 -18.20
N ILE A 375 -1.95 -11.91 -18.83
CA ILE A 375 -0.64 -11.77 -18.17
C ILE A 375 -0.26 -10.28 -18.22
N ALA A 376 0.45 -9.79 -17.20
CA ALA A 376 0.92 -8.40 -17.14
C ALA A 376 1.57 -7.98 -18.48
N ALA A 377 1.18 -6.83 -19.01
CA ALA A 377 1.56 -6.44 -20.38
C ALA A 377 2.66 -5.37 -20.43
N ARG A 378 2.88 -4.62 -19.33
CA ARG A 378 3.83 -3.51 -19.27
C ARG A 378 5.04 -3.87 -18.43
N SER A 379 6.11 -4.28 -19.11
CA SER A 379 7.42 -4.57 -18.53
C SER A 379 8.51 -3.58 -19.01
N SER A 380 8.13 -2.46 -19.64
CA SER A 380 9.08 -1.51 -20.20
C SER A 380 9.69 -0.65 -19.09
N LEU A 381 10.91 -1.00 -18.70
CA LEU A 381 11.76 -0.20 -17.82
C LEU A 381 12.81 0.52 -18.69
N PRO A 382 12.75 1.86 -18.84
CA PRO A 382 13.89 2.61 -19.34
C PRO A 382 14.96 2.66 -18.23
N GLY A 383 16.11 1.99 -18.42
CA GLY A 383 17.32 2.24 -17.62
C GLY A 383 17.63 1.30 -16.44
N LEU A 384 17.11 0.07 -16.41
CA LEU A 384 17.52 -0.96 -15.43
C LEU A 384 18.62 -1.90 -15.94
#